data_AF-A0A915C705-F1
#
_entry.id   AF-A0A915C705-F1
#
_cell.length_a   1.000
_cell.length_b   1.000
_cell.length_c   1.000
_cell.angle_alpha   90.00
_cell.angle_beta   90.00
_cell.angle_gamma   90.00
#
_symmetry.space_group_name_H-M   'P 1'
#
loop_
_entity.id
_entity.type
_entity.pdbx_description
1 polymer ?
#
loop_
_entity_poly.entity_id
_entity_poly.type
_entity_poly.pdbx_seq_one_letter_code
_entity_poly.pdbx_strand_id
1 'polypeptide(L)'
;MQYISRVVMSGTLSGSDPSAEGDMSILNRSLTTMATVAARGLSTSVSASVPIKNVAVIGSGLMGSGIAQVTAQAQMNVTLVDRTDAILEKARAEIDKSVRRVAKKKLADDKQAQEILVADVMKRISVTTDIQKAVKEADLVIEAIVENLDLKQKVFQQIEAACPRLHSSSHFNRKS
;
A
#
# COMPACT_ATOMS: atom_id res chain seq x y z
N MET A 1 -5.78 -8.29 -24.76
CA MET A 1 -5.17 -7.05 -24.25
C MET A 1 -4.65 -7.33 -22.86
N GLN A 2 -3.36 -7.68 -22.73
CA GLN A 2 -2.73 -7.96 -21.44
C GLN A 2 -2.33 -6.63 -20.81
N TYR A 3 -2.81 -6.36 -19.59
CA TYR A 3 -2.50 -5.19 -18.80
C TYR A 3 -1.56 -5.62 -17.67
N ILE A 4 -0.34 -5.10 -17.65
CA ILE A 4 0.66 -5.40 -16.61
C ILE A 4 0.62 -4.28 -15.58
N SER A 5 0.22 -4.60 -14.35
CA SER A 5 0.35 -3.68 -13.21
C SER A 5 1.77 -3.75 -12.64
N ARG A 6 2.35 -2.59 -12.30
CA ARG A 6 3.70 -2.49 -11.73
C ARG A 6 3.62 -1.93 -10.32
N VAL A 7 4.36 -2.55 -9.39
CA VAL A 7 4.40 -2.21 -7.96
C VAL A 7 5.74 -1.57 -7.65
N VAL A 8 5.74 -0.43 -6.94
CA VAL A 8 6.95 0.29 -6.53
C VAL A 8 6.87 0.61 -5.03
N MET A 9 7.92 0.29 -4.27
CA MET A 9 8.00 0.47 -2.81
C MET A 9 9.04 1.51 -2.41
N SER A 10 8.72 2.34 -1.41
CA SER A 10 9.67 3.26 -0.77
C SER A 10 10.47 2.52 0.31
N GLY A 11 11.81 2.55 0.23
CA GLY A 11 12.69 1.93 1.23
C GLY A 11 13.49 2.96 2.03
N THR A 12 13.41 2.92 3.36
CA THR A 12 14.35 3.63 4.25
C THR A 12 15.31 2.63 4.88
N LEU A 13 16.58 2.62 4.44
CA LEU A 13 17.69 2.04 5.20
C LEU A 13 18.18 3.14 6.17
N SER A 14 17.92 3.01 7.46
CA SER A 14 18.56 3.85 8.49
C SER A 14 19.65 3.05 9.20
N GLY A 15 20.90 3.46 8.98
CA GLY A 15 22.07 2.98 9.72
C GLY A 15 22.32 3.78 11.01
N SER A 16 22.90 3.06 11.97
CA SER A 16 23.77 3.47 13.11
C SER A 16 23.28 4.50 14.13
N ASP A 17 23.16 4.04 15.39
CA ASP A 17 24.01 4.53 16.50
C ASP A 17 24.11 3.47 17.63
N PRO A 18 25.33 3.04 18.02
CA PRO A 18 25.57 2.18 19.18
C PRO A 18 26.25 2.98 20.30
N SER A 19 25.55 3.33 21.38
CA SER A 19 26.18 3.76 22.65
C SER A 19 25.12 3.98 23.74
N ALA A 20 25.00 3.04 24.67
CA ALA A 20 24.66 3.29 26.08
C ALA A 20 24.74 1.97 26.87
N GLU A 21 25.96 1.58 27.24
CA GLU A 21 26.19 0.72 28.41
C GLU A 21 26.21 1.60 29.66
N GLY A 22 25.64 1.12 30.78
CA GLY A 22 25.67 1.79 32.07
C GLY A 22 24.79 1.11 33.13
N ASP A 23 25.36 0.10 33.79
CA ASP A 23 25.09 -0.55 35.09
C ASP A 23 23.68 -0.46 35.74
N MET A 24 22.96 -1.58 35.90
CA MET A 24 23.14 -2.74 36.80
C MET A 24 22.61 -2.57 38.23
N SER A 25 21.81 -3.57 38.60
CA SER A 25 21.37 -3.96 39.94
C SER A 25 20.35 -3.04 40.61
N ILE A 26 19.08 -3.46 40.69
CA ILE A 26 18.45 -4.07 41.89
C ILE A 26 17.23 -4.88 41.40
N LEU A 27 16.95 -6.01 42.06
CA LEU A 27 15.76 -6.87 41.98
C LEU A 27 15.75 -7.98 40.93
N ASN A 28 16.74 -8.88 41.06
CA ASN A 28 16.56 -10.28 40.74
C ASN A 28 15.68 -10.95 41.82
N ARG A 29 14.48 -11.42 41.47
CA ARG A 29 13.84 -12.57 42.15
C ARG A 29 12.72 -13.15 41.30
N SER A 30 12.91 -14.42 40.96
CA SER A 30 11.94 -15.37 40.40
C SER A 30 11.68 -15.28 38.89
N LEU A 31 12.48 -16.02 38.11
CA LEU A 31 12.04 -16.91 37.00
C LEU A 31 13.22 -17.58 36.26
N THR A 32 14.31 -17.90 36.97
CA THR A 32 15.48 -18.60 36.39
C THR A 32 15.32 -20.11 36.51
N THR A 33 14.46 -20.72 35.70
CA THR A 33 14.58 -22.16 35.35
C THR A 33 13.81 -22.40 34.05
N MET A 34 14.47 -22.26 32.88
CA MET A 34 14.14 -22.88 31.56
C MET A 34 14.98 -22.20 30.45
N ALA A 35 16.29 -22.04 30.67
CA ALA A 35 17.23 -21.77 29.59
C ALA A 35 18.18 -22.96 29.50
N THR A 36 18.48 -23.40 28.27
CA THR A 36 19.44 -24.45 27.88
C THR A 36 18.80 -25.73 27.32
N VAL A 37 18.20 -25.63 26.12
CA VAL A 37 18.50 -26.57 25.01
C VAL A 37 18.35 -25.80 23.68
N ALA A 38 19.45 -25.75 22.93
CA ALA A 38 19.55 -25.47 21.49
C ALA A 38 19.24 -24.05 20.97
N ALA A 39 20.17 -23.14 21.23
CA ALA A 39 20.59 -22.20 20.19
C ALA A 39 21.16 -23.01 19.00
N ARG A 40 20.43 -23.08 17.89
CA ARG A 40 20.94 -23.41 16.55
C ARG A 40 20.39 -22.41 15.54
N GLY A 41 21.06 -21.27 15.46
CA GLY A 41 21.47 -20.63 14.20
C GLY A 41 20.45 -20.41 13.08
N LEU A 42 19.26 -19.86 13.37
CA LEU A 42 18.53 -19.10 12.34
C LEU A 42 18.83 -17.61 12.55
N SER A 43 19.74 -17.08 11.73
CA SER A 43 19.85 -15.65 11.49
C SER A 43 18.59 -15.18 10.79
N THR A 44 17.52 -14.94 11.55
CA THR A 44 16.40 -14.17 11.05
C THR A 44 16.81 -12.72 11.08
N SER A 45 17.41 -12.23 9.98
CA SER A 45 17.23 -10.84 9.63
C SER A 45 15.73 -10.67 9.35
N VAL A 46 14.94 -10.51 10.41
CA VAL A 46 13.64 -9.89 10.29
C VAL A 46 13.96 -8.49 9.81
N SER A 47 13.98 -8.31 8.50
CA SER A 47 13.84 -6.99 7.91
C SER A 47 12.54 -6.49 8.50
N ALA A 48 12.61 -5.54 9.44
CA ALA A 48 11.43 -4.93 10.01
C ALA A 48 10.68 -4.28 8.84
N SER A 49 9.67 -4.97 8.29
CA SER A 49 8.92 -4.42 7.18
C SER A 49 8.08 -3.29 7.76
N VAL A 50 8.39 -2.06 7.36
CA VAL A 50 7.54 -0.91 7.69
C VAL A 50 6.13 -1.22 7.19
N PRO A 51 5.09 -1.19 8.05
CA PRO A 51 3.73 -1.49 7.61
C PRO A 51 3.29 -0.44 6.59
N ILE A 52 2.82 -0.90 5.43
CA ILE A 52 2.27 -0.05 4.37
C ILE A 52 0.96 0.54 4.88
N LYS A 53 0.88 1.86 4.98
CA LYS A 53 -0.31 2.60 5.44
C LYS A 53 -0.95 3.39 4.30
N ASN A 54 -0.13 4.02 3.45
CA ASN A 54 -0.59 4.89 2.38
C ASN A 54 -0.19 4.30 1.02
N VAL A 55 -1.17 4.13 0.13
CA VAL A 55 -0.99 3.57 -1.21
C VAL A 55 -1.45 4.58 -2.26
N ALA A 56 -0.60 4.90 -3.22
CA ALA A 56 -0.99 5.64 -4.41
C ALA A 56 -1.31 4.66 -5.54
N VAL A 57 -2.48 4.81 -6.17
CA VAL A 57 -2.88 4.02 -7.34
C VAL A 57 -2.97 4.95 -8.53
N ILE A 58 -2.11 4.77 -9.52
CA ILE A 58 -2.03 5.62 -10.71
C ILE A 58 -2.81 4.97 -11.85
N GLY A 59 -3.90 5.61 -12.25
CA GLY A 59 -4.93 5.09 -13.15
C GLY A 59 -6.16 4.65 -12.37
N SER A 60 -7.34 5.16 -12.74
CA SER A 60 -8.62 4.88 -12.07
C SER A 60 -9.61 4.07 -12.92
N GLY A 61 -9.15 3.48 -14.03
CA GLY A 61 -9.92 2.51 -14.81
C GLY A 61 -10.32 1.26 -14.01
N LEU A 62 -10.89 0.27 -14.69
CA LEU A 62 -11.45 -0.94 -14.04
C LEU A 62 -10.50 -1.59 -13.02
N MET A 63 -9.23 -1.78 -13.40
CA MET A 63 -8.23 -2.36 -12.50
C MET A 63 -7.87 -1.42 -11.37
N GLY A 64 -7.58 -0.15 -11.66
CA GLY A 64 -7.22 0.84 -10.66
C GLY A 64 -8.29 1.02 -9.58
N SER A 65 -9.56 1.11 -10.00
CA SER A 65 -10.70 1.16 -9.10
C SER A 65 -10.84 -0.12 -8.25
N GLY A 66 -10.65 -1.30 -8.84
CA GLY A 66 -10.65 -2.57 -8.10
C GLY A 66 -9.51 -2.68 -7.08
N ILE A 67 -8.30 -2.27 -7.46
CA ILE A 67 -7.13 -2.23 -6.57
C ILE A 67 -7.37 -1.25 -5.44
N ALA A 68 -7.88 -0.05 -5.72
CA ALA A 68 -8.20 0.96 -4.71
C ALA A 68 -9.23 0.44 -3.71
N GLN A 69 -10.29 -0.22 -4.20
CA GLN A 69 -11.29 -0.85 -3.35
C GLN A 69 -10.69 -1.90 -2.42
N VAL A 70 -9.93 -2.86 -2.95
CA VAL A 70 -9.34 -3.96 -2.16
C VAL A 70 -8.35 -3.42 -1.14
N THR A 71 -7.54 -2.45 -1.54
CA THR A 71 -6.56 -1.79 -0.66
C THR A 71 -7.25 -1.05 0.49
N ALA A 72 -8.33 -0.31 0.22
CA ALA A 72 -9.12 0.36 1.25
C ALA A 72 -9.83 -0.63 2.18
N GLN A 73 -10.34 -1.75 1.65
CA GLN A 73 -10.92 -2.83 2.45
C GLN A 73 -9.89 -3.49 3.38
N ALA A 74 -8.63 -3.53 2.96
CA ALA A 74 -7.49 -3.97 3.77
C ALA A 74 -7.02 -2.92 4.81
N GLN A 75 -7.82 -1.89 5.08
CA GLN A 75 -7.58 -0.86 6.09
C GLN A 75 -6.40 0.08 5.81
N MET A 76 -5.94 0.15 4.56
CA MET A 76 -4.95 1.13 4.11
C MET A 76 -5.62 2.38 3.53
N ASN A 77 -4.93 3.52 3.61
CA ASN A 77 -5.36 4.74 2.92
C ASN A 77 -4.93 4.67 1.45
N VAL A 78 -5.81 5.09 0.55
CA VAL A 78 -5.58 5.06 -0.89
C VAL A 78 -5.75 6.44 -1.47
N THR A 79 -4.77 6.88 -2.26
CA THR A 79 -4.89 8.04 -3.13
C THR A 79 -4.97 7.56 -4.57
N LEU A 80 -6.16 7.65 -5.15
CA LEU A 80 -6.42 7.28 -6.53
C LEU A 80 -6.14 8.47 -7.44
N VAL A 81 -5.35 8.24 -8.49
CA VAL A 81 -4.87 9.30 -9.38
C VAL A 81 -5.30 9.03 -10.81
N ASP A 82 -5.86 10.04 -11.49
CA ASP A 82 -6.08 10.01 -12.94
C ASP A 82 -6.01 11.43 -13.51
N ARG A 83 -6.22 11.60 -14.82
CA ARG A 83 -5.95 12.84 -15.54
C ARG A 83 -7.01 13.93 -15.34
N THR A 84 -8.25 13.54 -15.03
CA THR A 84 -9.36 14.48 -14.91
C THR A 84 -10.27 14.11 -13.75
N ASP A 85 -10.86 15.13 -13.11
CA ASP A 85 -11.82 14.93 -12.02
C ASP A 85 -13.04 14.14 -12.47
N ALA A 86 -13.49 14.30 -13.72
CA ALA A 86 -14.61 13.54 -14.27
C ALA A 86 -14.35 12.02 -14.28
N ILE A 87 -13.13 11.59 -14.61
CA ILE A 87 -12.74 10.18 -14.58
C ILE A 87 -12.65 9.68 -13.14
N LEU A 88 -12.13 10.51 -12.23
CA LEU A 88 -12.03 10.20 -10.80
C LEU A 88 -13.39 10.07 -10.11
N GLU A 89 -14.34 10.97 -10.40
CA GLU A 89 -15.71 10.89 -9.88
C GLU A 89 -16.43 9.64 -10.36
N LYS A 90 -16.26 9.29 -11.64
CA LYS A 90 -16.78 8.02 -12.18
C LYS A 90 -16.20 6.81 -11.44
N ALA A 91 -14.88 6.77 -11.26
CA ALA A 91 -14.21 5.70 -10.53
C ALA A 91 -14.71 5.59 -9.09
N ARG A 92 -14.85 6.72 -8.39
CA ARG A 92 -15.37 6.77 -7.03
C ARG A 92 -16.80 6.23 -6.93
N ALA A 93 -17.66 6.58 -7.87
CA ALA A 93 -19.03 6.05 -7.95
C ALA A 93 -19.07 4.54 -8.24
N GLU A 94 -18.20 4.05 -9.12
CA GLU A 94 -18.06 2.62 -9.42
C GLU A 94 -17.58 1.81 -8.19
N ILE A 95 -16.63 2.37 -7.44
CA ILE A 95 -16.16 1.77 -6.19
C ILE A 95 -17.29 1.74 -5.15
N ASP A 96 -17.99 2.85 -4.89
CA ASP A 96 -19.11 2.89 -3.95
C ASP A 96 -20.17 1.81 -4.28
N LYS A 97 -20.58 1.74 -5.56
CA LYS A 97 -21.52 0.72 -6.04
C LYS A 97 -21.02 -0.70 -5.79
N SER A 98 -19.74 -0.95 -6.07
CA SER A 98 -19.12 -2.25 -5.87
C SER A 98 -19.06 -2.64 -4.39
N VAL A 99 -18.66 -1.70 -3.52
CA VAL A 99 -18.59 -1.92 -2.07
C VAL A 99 -19.98 -2.18 -1.49
N ARG A 100 -21.01 -1.42 -1.89
CA ARG A 100 -22.41 -1.66 -1.49
C ARG A 100 -22.89 -3.06 -1.87
N ARG A 101 -22.57 -3.52 -3.08
CA ARG A 101 -22.89 -4.89 -3.52
C ARG A 101 -22.21 -5.94 -2.65
N VAL A 102 -20.94 -5.74 -2.29
CA VAL A 102 -20.20 -6.64 -1.39
C VAL A 102 -20.80 -6.61 0.02
N ALA A 103 -21.13 -5.42 0.54
CA ALA A 103 -21.75 -5.25 1.85
C ALA A 103 -23.09 -5.99 1.93
N LYS A 104 -23.98 -5.79 0.94
CA LYS A 104 -25.27 -6.49 0.85
C LYS A 104 -25.11 -8.02 0.83
N LYS A 105 -24.06 -8.54 0.18
CA LYS A 105 -23.80 -9.98 0.15
C LYS A 105 -23.27 -10.52 1.48
N LYS A 106 -22.45 -9.73 2.20
CA LYS A 106 -21.80 -10.17 3.46
C LYS A 106 -22.66 -9.94 4.70
N LEU A 107 -23.55 -8.95 4.67
CA LEU A 107 -24.28 -8.43 5.83
C LEU A 107 -25.78 -8.30 5.51
N ALA A 108 -26.35 -9.28 4.79
CA ALA A 108 -27.65 -9.17 4.14
C ALA A 108 -28.79 -8.62 5.03
N ASP A 109 -28.81 -9.04 6.30
CA ASP A 109 -29.88 -8.71 7.25
C ASP A 109 -29.56 -7.49 8.14
N ASP A 110 -28.35 -6.95 8.07
CA ASP A 110 -27.90 -5.82 8.89
C ASP A 110 -27.57 -4.60 8.02
N LYS A 111 -28.59 -3.77 7.78
CA LYS A 111 -28.46 -2.53 7.00
C LYS A 111 -27.51 -1.52 7.66
N GLN A 112 -27.45 -1.49 8.99
CA GLN A 112 -26.59 -0.54 9.69
C GLN A 112 -25.12 -0.93 9.52
N ALA A 113 -24.79 -2.20 9.69
CA ALA A 113 -23.45 -2.71 9.43
C ALA A 113 -23.03 -2.54 7.96
N GLN A 114 -23.97 -2.66 7.00
CA GLN A 114 -23.70 -2.38 5.59
C GLN A 114 -23.22 -0.95 5.38
N GLU A 115 -23.95 0.05 5.89
CA GLU A 115 -23.59 1.47 5.72
C GLU A 115 -22.29 1.82 6.45
N ILE A 116 -22.04 1.25 7.65
CA ILE A 116 -20.78 1.42 8.37
C ILE A 116 -19.61 0.91 7.53
N LEU A 117 -19.71 -0.30 6.96
CA LEU A 117 -18.66 -0.86 6.11
C LEU A 117 -18.41 0.01 4.87
N VAL A 118 -19.48 0.45 4.20
CA VAL A 118 -19.36 1.31 3.01
C VAL A 118 -18.67 2.63 3.38
N ALA A 119 -19.10 3.31 4.44
CA ALA A 119 -18.48 4.54 4.92
C ALA A 119 -17.01 4.32 5.30
N ASP A 120 -16.69 3.21 5.97
CA ASP A 120 -15.33 2.87 6.39
C ASP A 120 -14.37 2.59 5.24
N VAL A 121 -14.86 2.02 4.14
CA VAL A 121 -14.05 1.82 2.93
C VAL A 121 -13.92 3.15 2.17
N MET A 122 -15.02 3.86 1.96
CA MET A 122 -15.00 5.09 1.16
C MET A 122 -14.22 6.23 1.82
N LYS A 123 -14.19 6.32 3.15
CA LYS A 123 -13.38 7.34 3.87
C LYS A 123 -11.88 7.17 3.67
N ARG A 124 -11.43 5.97 3.29
CA ARG A 124 -10.01 5.65 3.05
C ARG A 124 -9.57 5.98 1.63
N ILE A 125 -10.49 6.32 0.74
CA ILE A 125 -10.21 6.59 -0.66
C ILE A 125 -10.26 8.09 -0.90
N SER A 126 -9.11 8.68 -1.17
CA SER A 126 -8.98 10.04 -1.69
C SER A 126 -8.70 10.01 -3.19
N VAL A 127 -9.01 11.10 -3.88
CA VAL A 127 -8.76 11.24 -5.33
C VAL A 127 -7.96 12.51 -5.59
N THR A 128 -7.12 12.49 -6.61
CA THR A 128 -6.40 13.68 -7.07
C THR A 128 -5.97 13.54 -8.52
N THR A 129 -5.73 14.64 -9.20
CA THR A 129 -5.07 14.67 -10.51
C THR A 129 -3.56 14.87 -10.41
N ASP A 130 -3.04 15.10 -9.20
CA ASP A 130 -1.63 15.37 -8.93
C ASP A 130 -0.87 14.10 -8.50
N ILE A 131 -0.13 13.51 -9.45
CA ILE A 131 0.73 12.35 -9.21
C ILE A 131 1.83 12.67 -8.17
N GLN A 132 2.42 13.87 -8.21
CA GLN A 132 3.55 14.21 -7.35
C GLN A 132 3.11 14.29 -5.90
N LYS A 133 1.95 14.91 -5.64
CA LYS A 133 1.35 14.95 -4.31
C LYS A 133 1.02 13.56 -3.80
N ALA A 134 0.41 12.72 -4.63
CA ALA A 134 0.03 11.36 -4.24
C ALA A 134 1.24 10.48 -3.90
N VAL A 135 2.33 10.59 -4.67
CA VAL A 135 3.53 9.75 -4.50
C VAL A 135 4.36 10.16 -3.29
N LYS A 136 4.40 11.46 -2.94
CA LYS A 136 5.19 11.97 -1.80
C LYS A 136 4.80 11.36 -0.45
N GLU A 137 3.52 11.04 -0.27
CA GLU A 137 2.96 10.53 0.99
C GLU A 137 2.77 9.01 0.99
N ALA A 138 3.08 8.34 -0.13
CA ALA A 138 2.83 6.92 -0.33
C ALA A 138 3.99 6.03 0.13
N ASP A 139 3.65 4.95 0.83
CA ASP A 139 4.58 3.86 1.14
C ASP A 139 4.70 2.90 -0.06
N LEU A 140 3.61 2.80 -0.83
CA LEU A 140 3.49 1.94 -2.01
C LEU A 140 2.81 2.68 -3.16
N VAL A 141 3.39 2.60 -4.36
CA VAL A 141 2.79 3.12 -5.60
C VAL A 141 2.45 1.95 -6.52
N ILE A 142 1.22 1.89 -7.01
CA ILE A 142 0.73 0.89 -7.95
C ILE A 142 0.35 1.59 -9.25
N GLU A 143 0.98 1.20 -10.34
CA GLU A 143 0.64 1.66 -11.69
C GLU A 143 -0.41 0.71 -12.31
N ALA A 144 -1.52 1.29 -12.74
CA ALA A 144 -2.68 0.63 -13.33
C ALA A 144 -3.25 1.44 -14.52
N ILE A 145 -2.39 1.92 -15.41
CA ILE A 145 -2.76 2.68 -16.61
C ILE A 145 -2.84 1.78 -17.85
N VAL A 146 -3.26 2.37 -18.98
CA VAL A 146 -3.31 1.67 -20.26
C VAL A 146 -1.93 1.19 -20.70
N GLU A 147 -1.88 0.00 -21.31
CA GLU A 147 -0.66 -0.63 -21.85
C GLU A 147 -0.13 0.14 -23.08
N ASN A 148 0.42 1.32 -22.83
CA ASN A 148 1.11 2.17 -23.80
C ASN A 148 2.49 2.51 -23.24
N LEU A 149 3.55 2.12 -23.96
CA LEU A 149 4.93 2.21 -23.47
C LEU A 149 5.34 3.66 -23.17
N ASP A 150 5.06 4.58 -24.10
CA ASP A 150 5.42 6.00 -23.96
C ASP A 150 4.73 6.63 -22.76
N LEU A 151 3.46 6.30 -22.55
CA LEU A 151 2.69 6.76 -21.41
C LEU A 151 3.25 6.20 -20.10
N LYS A 152 3.54 4.90 -20.03
CA LYS A 152 4.12 4.27 -18.84
C LYS A 152 5.47 4.86 -18.49
N GLN A 153 6.33 5.09 -19.47
CA GLN A 153 7.63 5.73 -19.24
C GLN A 153 7.48 7.14 -18.66
N LYS A 154 6.57 7.96 -19.21
CA LYS A 154 6.29 9.30 -18.70
C LYS A 154 5.78 9.29 -17.26
N VAL A 155 4.81 8.43 -16.96
CA VAL A 155 4.26 8.29 -15.60
C VAL A 155 5.35 7.80 -14.63
N PHE A 156 6.17 6.85 -15.06
CA PHE A 156 7.26 6.33 -14.22
C PHE A 156 8.31 7.39 -13.90
N GLN A 157 8.70 8.21 -14.87
CA GLN A 157 9.59 9.35 -14.65
C GLN A 157 9.01 10.36 -13.65
N GLN A 158 7.69 10.64 -13.72
CA GLN A 158 7.02 11.51 -12.76
C GLN A 158 7.03 10.93 -11.33
N ILE A 159 6.84 9.61 -11.21
CA ILE A 159 6.88 8.89 -9.94
C ILE A 159 8.31 8.93 -9.34
N GLU A 160 9.33 8.61 -10.13
CA GLU A 160 10.74 8.62 -9.70
C GLU A 160 11.19 10.02 -9.26
N ALA A 161 10.82 11.06 -10.01
CA ALA A 161 11.14 12.44 -9.66
C ALA A 161 10.49 12.89 -8.35
N ALA A 162 9.29 12.38 -8.04
CA ALA A 162 8.55 12.74 -6.83
C ALA A 162 9.00 11.97 -5.58
N CYS A 163 9.63 10.80 -5.73
CA CYS A 163 10.14 10.01 -4.61
C CYS A 163 11.51 9.39 -4.93
N PRO A 164 12.61 10.08 -4.60
CA PRO A 164 13.99 9.61 -4.82
C PRO A 164 14.36 8.34 -4.03
N ARG A 165 13.52 7.89 -3.09
CA ARG A 165 13.73 6.72 -2.22
C ARG A 165 13.14 5.42 -2.78
N LEU A 166 12.59 5.42 -3.99
CA LEU A 166 11.97 4.25 -4.60
C LEU A 166 13.04 3.25 -5.08
N HIS A 167 12.99 2.02 -4.58
CA HIS A 167 13.70 0.89 -5.18
C HIS A 167 12.76 0.23 -6.19
N SER A 168 13.07 0.32 -7.48
CA SER A 168 12.24 -0.35 -8.49
C SER A 168 12.54 -1.85 -8.51
N SER A 169 11.58 -2.67 -8.10
CA SER A 169 11.62 -4.12 -8.36
C SER A 169 10.90 -4.40 -9.67
N SER A 170 11.56 -4.13 -10.82
CA SER A 170 11.03 -4.53 -12.13
C SER A 170 11.10 -6.05 -12.30
N HIS A 171 9.98 -6.73 -12.13
CA HIS A 171 9.76 -8.00 -12.84
C HIS A 171 9.26 -7.69 -14.25
N PHE A 172 10.18 -7.18 -15.08
CA PHE A 172 9.94 -6.96 -16.50
C PHE A 172 10.02 -8.31 -17.21
N ASN A 173 8.87 -8.94 -17.46
CA ASN A 173 8.84 -10.15 -18.27
C ASN A 173 9.04 -9.77 -19.74
N ARG A 174 10.30 -9.80 -20.20
CA ARG A 174 10.64 -9.78 -21.63
C ARG A 174 10.04 -11.03 -22.27
N LYS A 175 8.85 -10.91 -22.85
CA LYS A 175 8.44 -11.87 -23.88
C LYS A 175 8.94 -11.35 -25.22
N SER A 176 9.97 -12.04 -25.72
CA SER A 176 10.33 -12.12 -27.15
C SER A 176 9.16 -12.60 -27.98
#